data_AF-W3A2G0-F1
#
_entry.id   AF-W3A2G0-F1
#
_cell.length_a   1.000
_cell.length_b   1.000
_cell.length_c   1.000
_cell.angle_alpha   90.00
_cell.angle_beta   90.00
_cell.angle_gamma   90.00
#
_symmetry.space_group_name_H-M   'P 1'
#
loop_
_entity.id
_entity.type
_entity.pdbx_description
1 polymer ?
#
loop_
_entity_poly.entity_id
_entity_poly.type
_entity_poly.pdbx_seq_one_letter_code
_entity_poly.pdbx_strand_id
1 'polypeptide(L)'
;MAERQFKIKVGTLRRVKKDLEYYAKEHAAQQDKIAKMRADGKDEHDIRKQEEVLVETETMLPDCQSRLKEAATDVSNFIKAHRDEVESLEIFKEAQELLTAIPTPHQ
;
A
#
# COMPACT_ATOMS: atom_id res chain seq x y z
N MET A 1 27.23 -8.37 3.17
CA MET A 1 26.10 -8.55 4.11
C MET A 1 24.99 -7.55 3.84
N ALA A 2 25.32 -6.27 3.57
CA ALA A 2 24.34 -5.22 3.28
C ALA A 2 23.45 -5.52 2.07
N GLU A 3 24.00 -6.03 0.95
CA GLU A 3 23.20 -6.37 -0.24
C GLU A 3 22.04 -7.34 0.06
N ARG A 4 22.29 -8.44 0.78
CA ARG A 4 21.25 -9.41 1.12
C ARG A 4 20.16 -8.77 1.98
N GLN A 5 20.56 -7.95 2.96
CA GLN A 5 19.62 -7.27 3.84
C GLN A 5 18.81 -6.21 3.07
N PHE A 6 19.45 -5.48 2.17
CA PHE A 6 18.79 -4.51 1.30
C PHE A 6 17.72 -5.18 0.43
N LYS A 7 18.05 -6.31 -0.21
CA LYS A 7 17.06 -7.10 -1.00
C LYS A 7 15.85 -7.53 -0.18
N ILE A 8 16.07 -7.93 1.08
CA ILE A 8 14.97 -8.30 1.99
C ILE A 8 14.08 -7.10 2.28
N LYS A 9 14.67 -5.95 2.62
CA LYS A 9 13.93 -4.71 2.96
C LYS A 9 13.12 -4.20 1.76
N VAL A 10 13.73 -4.11 0.58
CA VAL A 10 13.04 -3.74 -0.67
C VAL A 10 11.93 -4.73 -0.99
N GLY A 11 12.18 -6.03 -0.80
CA GLY A 11 11.16 -7.07 -0.99
C GLY A 11 9.97 -6.92 -0.04
N THR A 12 10.19 -6.52 1.21
CA THR A 12 9.11 -6.22 2.17
C THR A 12 8.32 -4.99 1.74
N LEU A 13 9.00 -3.90 1.37
CA LEU A 13 8.33 -2.69 0.89
C LEU A 13 7.44 -2.97 -0.33
N ARG A 14 7.95 -3.75 -1.29
CA ARG A 14 7.19 -4.18 -2.46
C ARG A 14 5.93 -4.97 -2.11
N ARG A 15 6.02 -5.91 -1.17
CA ARG A 15 4.85 -6.72 -0.76
C ARG A 15 3.78 -5.85 -0.12
N VAL A 16 4.16 -5.01 0.85
CA VAL A 16 3.21 -4.14 1.55
C VAL A 16 2.56 -3.14 0.58
N LYS A 17 3.31 -2.61 -0.40
CA LYS A 17 2.74 -1.77 -1.45
C LYS A 17 1.69 -2.53 -2.28
N LYS A 18 1.99 -3.76 -2.71
CA LYS A 18 1.03 -4.59 -3.44
C LYS A 18 -0.22 -4.90 -2.63
N ASP A 19 -0.07 -5.17 -1.33
CA ASP A 19 -1.22 -5.41 -0.45
C ASP A 19 -2.16 -4.19 -0.42
N LEU A 20 -1.60 -2.98 -0.35
CA LEU A 20 -2.38 -1.73 -0.44
C LEU A 20 -3.02 -1.51 -1.82
N GLU A 21 -2.33 -1.87 -2.91
CA GLU A 21 -2.89 -1.79 -4.27
C GLU A 21 -4.06 -2.76 -4.45
N TYR A 22 -3.99 -3.97 -3.88
CA TYR A 22 -5.12 -4.92 -3.89
C TYR A 22 -6.29 -4.38 -3.08
N TYR A 23 -6.01 -3.92 -1.86
CA TYR A 23 -7.00 -3.30 -0.99
C TYR A 23 -7.73 -2.14 -1.69
N ALA A 24 -6.99 -1.23 -2.33
CA ALA A 24 -7.57 -0.08 -3.03
C ALA A 24 -8.48 -0.51 -4.20
N LYS A 25 -8.15 -1.60 -4.89
CA LYS A 25 -9.00 -2.17 -5.95
C LYS A 25 -10.28 -2.78 -5.40
N GLU A 26 -10.20 -3.51 -4.29
CA GLU A 26 -11.38 -4.10 -3.64
C GLU A 26 -12.31 -3.02 -3.10
N HIS A 27 -11.75 -1.99 -2.46
CA HIS A 27 -12.48 -0.83 -1.99
C HIS A 27 -13.22 -0.12 -3.13
N ALA A 28 -12.52 0.21 -4.23
CA ALA A 28 -13.12 0.83 -5.40
C ALA A 28 -14.22 -0.04 -6.03
N ALA A 29 -14.00 -1.35 -6.16
CA ALA A 29 -14.99 -2.28 -6.69
C ALA A 29 -16.26 -2.34 -5.81
N GLN A 30 -16.11 -2.28 -4.49
CA GLN A 30 -17.23 -2.26 -3.55
C GLN A 30 -17.98 -0.92 -3.62
N GLN A 31 -17.27 0.21 -3.75
CA GLN A 31 -17.89 1.52 -3.98
C GLN A 31 -18.70 1.56 -5.29
N ASP A 32 -18.12 1.06 -6.38
CA ASP A 32 -18.80 0.98 -7.69
C ASP A 32 -20.04 0.09 -7.62
N LYS A 33 -19.98 -1.02 -6.88
CA LYS A 33 -21.12 -1.90 -6.64
C LYS A 33 -22.25 -1.17 -5.91
N ILE A 34 -21.94 -0.45 -4.83
CA ILE A 34 -22.92 0.35 -4.08
C ILE A 34 -23.53 1.44 -4.97
N ALA A 35 -22.71 2.17 -5.73
CA ALA A 35 -23.16 3.20 -6.66
C ALA A 35 -24.12 2.62 -7.72
N LYS A 36 -23.78 1.46 -8.28
CA LYS A 36 -24.65 0.75 -9.21
C LYS A 36 -25.96 0.30 -8.57
N MET A 37 -25.93 -0.25 -7.36
CA MET A 37 -27.15 -0.64 -6.64
C MET A 37 -28.09 0.54 -6.40
N ARG A 38 -27.54 1.72 -6.10
CA ARG A 38 -28.30 2.97 -5.98
C ARG A 38 -28.90 3.38 -7.32
N ALA A 39 -28.13 3.35 -8.40
CA ALA A 39 -28.59 3.69 -9.74
C ALA A 39 -29.69 2.74 -10.26
N ASP A 40 -29.57 1.45 -9.94
CA ASP A 40 -30.54 0.40 -10.30
C ASP A 40 -31.81 0.44 -9.42
N GLY A 41 -31.90 1.37 -8.44
CA GLY A 41 -33.04 1.48 -7.53
C GLY A 41 -33.24 0.26 -6.64
N LYS A 42 -32.14 -0.39 -6.22
CA LYS A 42 -32.19 -1.53 -5.29
C LYS A 42 -32.73 -1.09 -3.92
N ASP A 43 -33.17 -2.09 -3.15
CA ASP A 43 -33.69 -1.89 -1.81
C ASP A 43 -32.65 -1.23 -0.88
N GLU A 44 -33.11 -0.32 -0.03
CA GLU A 44 -32.24 0.46 0.86
C GLU A 44 -31.55 -0.42 1.91
N HIS A 45 -32.21 -1.48 2.39
CA HIS A 45 -31.59 -2.40 3.33
C HIS A 45 -30.44 -3.16 2.69
N ASP A 46 -30.59 -3.58 1.43
CA ASP A 46 -29.51 -4.26 0.68
C ASP A 46 -28.32 -3.32 0.42
N ILE A 47 -28.59 -2.04 0.10
CA ILE A 47 -27.55 -1.02 -0.06
C ILE A 47 -26.81 -0.79 1.25
N ARG A 48 -27.53 -0.58 2.37
CA ARG A 48 -26.92 -0.39 3.70
C ARG A 48 -26.02 -1.55 4.09
N LYS A 49 -26.42 -2.79 3.80
CA LYS A 49 -25.60 -3.96 4.07
C LYS A 49 -24.29 -3.96 3.27
N GLN A 50 -24.29 -3.45 2.04
CA GLN A 50 -23.04 -3.31 1.27
C GLN A 50 -22.15 -2.18 1.80
N GLU A 51 -22.73 -1.13 2.37
CA GLU A 51 -21.98 -0.05 3.03
C GLU A 51 -21.33 -0.54 4.33
N GLU A 52 -22.01 -1.37 5.12
CA GLU A 52 -21.42 -2.02 6.29
C GLU A 52 -20.18 -2.85 5.90
N VAL A 53 -20.27 -3.64 4.82
CA VAL A 53 -19.12 -4.40 4.27
C VAL A 53 -17.99 -3.46 3.81
N LEU A 54 -18.32 -2.31 3.22
CA LEU A 54 -17.31 -1.31 2.82
C LEU A 54 -16.59 -0.75 4.05
N VAL A 55 -17.32 -0.42 5.12
CA VAL A 55 -16.75 0.09 6.37
C VAL A 55 -15.85 -0.96 7.03
N GLU A 56 -16.27 -2.22 7.07
CA GLU A 56 -15.43 -3.33 7.57
C GLU A 56 -14.11 -3.42 6.80
N THR A 57 -14.17 -3.26 5.47
CA THR A 57 -12.98 -3.22 4.61
C THR A 57 -12.09 -2.03 4.99
N GLU A 58 -12.66 -0.83 5.14
CA GLU A 58 -11.96 0.41 5.54
C GLU A 58 -11.22 0.32 6.87
N THR A 59 -11.69 -0.50 7.81
CA THR A 59 -11.01 -0.66 9.11
C THR A 59 -9.59 -1.23 8.99
N MET A 60 -9.25 -1.92 7.90
CA MET A 60 -7.94 -2.53 7.68
C MET A 60 -6.91 -1.57 7.06
N LEU A 61 -7.36 -0.49 6.41
CA LEU A 61 -6.50 0.43 5.67
C LEU A 61 -5.43 1.12 6.55
N PRO A 62 -5.73 1.58 7.78
CA PRO A 62 -4.74 2.28 8.61
C PRO A 62 -3.50 1.42 8.94
N ASP A 63 -3.69 0.12 9.25
CA ASP A 63 -2.58 -0.80 9.55
C ASP A 63 -1.68 -0.98 8.32
N CYS A 64 -2.27 -1.25 7.16
CA CYS A 64 -1.52 -1.40 5.91
C CYS A 64 -0.74 -0.13 5.56
N GLN A 65 -1.32 1.05 5.77
CA GLN A 65 -0.64 2.33 5.57
C GLN A 65 0.51 2.54 6.56
N SER A 66 0.35 2.17 7.84
CA SER A 66 1.43 2.24 8.84
C SER A 66 2.61 1.35 8.43
N ARG A 67 2.32 0.09 8.07
CA ARG A 67 3.32 -0.88 7.64
C ARG A 67 4.06 -0.44 6.39
N LEU A 68 3.38 0.26 5.46
CA LEU A 68 4.03 0.82 4.28
C LEU A 68 5.02 1.92 4.67
N LYS A 69 4.61 2.85 5.55
CA LYS A 69 5.47 3.94 6.03
C LYS A 69 6.69 3.41 6.78
N GLU A 70 6.50 2.40 7.62
CA GLU A 70 7.59 1.73 8.36
C GLU A 70 8.58 1.07 7.39
N ALA A 71 8.10 0.28 6.42
CA ALA A 71 8.96 -0.35 5.43
C ALA A 71 9.71 0.67 4.56
N ALA A 72 9.06 1.77 4.19
CA ALA A 72 9.67 2.85 3.42
C ALA A 72 10.77 3.55 4.23
N THR A 73 10.49 3.86 5.49
CA THR A 73 11.45 4.46 6.42
C THR A 73 12.65 3.54 6.61
N ASP A 74 12.42 2.24 6.77
CA ASP A 74 13.47 1.23 6.93
C ASP A 74 14.37 1.14 5.68
N VAL A 75 13.80 1.10 4.49
CA VAL A 75 14.56 1.11 3.22
C VAL A 75 15.34 2.42 3.06
N SER A 76 14.71 3.57 3.33
CA SER A 76 15.35 4.89 3.22
C SER A 76 16.54 5.04 4.17
N ASN A 77 16.35 4.65 5.44
CA ASN A 77 17.42 4.68 6.43
C ASN A 77 18.55 3.70 6.08
N PHE A 78 18.22 2.52 5.54
CA PHE A 78 19.22 1.57 5.09
C PHE A 78 20.07 2.11 3.94
N ILE A 79 19.45 2.76 2.95
CA ILE A 79 20.15 3.43 1.84
C ILE A 79 21.10 4.51 2.38
N LYS A 80 20.64 5.33 3.34
CA LYS A 80 21.48 6.39 3.93
C LYS A 80 22.70 5.82 4.66
N ALA A 81 22.53 4.71 5.39
CA ALA A 81 23.60 4.09 6.17
C ALA A 81 24.61 3.30 5.31
N HIS A 82 24.17 2.73 4.18
CA HIS A 82 24.96 1.80 3.36
C HIS A 82 25.09 2.24 1.90
N ARG A 83 25.01 3.55 1.62
CA ARG A 83 24.88 4.10 0.27
C ARG A 83 25.89 3.52 -0.72
N ASP A 84 27.18 3.56 -0.36
CA ASP A 84 28.27 3.11 -1.24
C ASP A 84 28.21 1.61 -1.54
N GLU A 85 27.61 0.81 -0.64
CA GLU A 85 27.42 -0.64 -0.82
C GLU A 85 26.19 -0.97 -1.66
N VAL A 86 25.18 -0.09 -1.70
CA VAL A 86 23.87 -0.40 -2.32
C VAL A 86 23.57 0.36 -3.60
N GLU A 87 24.17 1.52 -3.84
CA GLU A 87 23.86 2.39 -4.99
C GLU A 87 24.17 1.74 -6.34
N SER A 88 25.18 0.88 -6.38
CA SER A 88 25.57 0.13 -7.59
C SER A 88 24.71 -1.11 -7.87
N LEU A 89 23.85 -1.52 -6.93
CA LEU A 89 23.02 -2.70 -7.08
C LEU A 89 21.84 -2.43 -8.01
N GLU A 90 21.47 -3.40 -8.84
CA GLU A 90 20.32 -3.25 -9.74
C GLU A 90 19.01 -2.95 -9.00
N ILE A 91 18.83 -3.55 -7.83
CA ILE A 91 17.63 -3.37 -6.99
C ILE A 91 17.53 -1.96 -6.37
N PHE A 92 18.59 -1.16 -6.44
CA PHE A 92 18.58 0.22 -5.96
C PHE A 92 17.56 1.08 -6.70
N LYS A 93 17.47 0.91 -8.03
CA LYS A 93 16.50 1.63 -8.86
C LYS A 93 15.06 1.29 -8.46
N GLU A 94 14.78 0.00 -8.27
CA GLU A 94 13.47 -0.47 -7.78
C GLU A 94 13.16 0.14 -6.40
N ALA A 95 14.14 0.19 -5.49
CA ALA A 95 13.95 0.80 -4.19
C ALA A 95 13.58 2.28 -4.30
N GLN A 96 14.25 3.05 -5.17
CA GLN A 96 13.94 4.45 -5.40
C GLN A 96 12.53 4.65 -5.99
N GLU A 97 12.16 3.87 -7.01
CA GLU A 97 10.83 3.89 -7.61
C GLU A 97 9.75 3.59 -6.56
N LEU A 98 9.95 2.53 -5.76
CA LEU A 98 9.03 2.17 -4.68
C LEU A 98 8.89 3.28 -3.63
N LEU A 99 9.99 3.96 -3.26
CA LEU A 99 9.97 5.06 -2.29
C LEU A 99 9.27 6.32 -2.85
N THR A 100 9.48 6.64 -4.12
CA THR A 100 8.85 7.81 -4.77
C THR A 100 7.35 7.64 -4.99
N ALA A 101 6.89 6.39 -5.14
CA ALA A 101 5.48 6.08 -5.34
C ALA A 101 4.64 6.16 -4.05
N ILE A 102 5.26 6.47 -2.90
CA ILE A 102 4.57 6.56 -1.61
C ILE A 102 4.19 8.03 -1.41
N PRO A 103 2.89 8.36 -1.36
CA PRO A 103 2.48 9.71 -1.05
C PRO A 103 2.98 10.07 0.35
N THR A 104 3.91 11.00 0.43
CA THR A 104 4.26 11.67 1.69
C THR A 104 2.98 12.29 2.25
N PRO A 105 2.63 12.04 3.52
CA PRO A 105 1.63 12.86 4.18
C PRO A 105 2.13 14.30 4.10
N HIS A 106 1.38 15.19 3.46
CA HIS A 106 1.59 16.61 3.68
C HIS A 106 1.56 16.84 5.19
N GLN A 107 2.63 17.45 5.69
CA GLN A 107 2.76 17.89 7.08
C GLN A 107 1.61 18.82 7.46
#